data_AF-A0ABD2RQP7-F1
#
_entry.id   AF-A0ABD2RQP7-F1
#
_cell.length_a   1.000
_cell.length_b   1.000
_cell.length_c   1.000
_cell.angle_alpha   90.00
_cell.angle_beta   90.00
_cell.angle_gamma   90.00
#
_symmetry.space_group_name_H-M   'P 1'
#
loop_
_entity.id
_entity.type
_entity.pdbx_description
1 polymer ?
#
loop_
_entity_poly.entity_id
_entity_poly.type
_entity_poly.pdbx_seq_one_letter_code
_entity_poly.pdbx_strand_id
1 'polypeptide(L)'
;MQWEILIFDLLLRGKFLFWSKRASSHPVYMSNSNDVCWLFVIVSTVLCRFLIMFLSGIEIPKFVDTVTPQYKPKFDALLVELKEAEQKSLKESERLEKEVADVQELKKKLSTMTAEEYFEKHPELKKKFDDEIRNDYWGY
;
A
#
# COMPACT_ATOMS: atom_id res chain seq x y z
N MET A 1 -5.96 -9.03 -10.25
CA MET A 1 -4.87 -8.46 -9.44
C MET A 1 -5.35 -7.81 -8.14
N GLN A 2 -6.48 -7.07 -8.11
CA GLN A 2 -6.93 -6.34 -6.91
C GLN A 2 -7.30 -7.22 -5.70
N TRP A 3 -7.87 -8.41 -5.93
CA TRP A 3 -8.27 -9.33 -4.85
C TRP A 3 -7.10 -9.97 -4.11
N GLU A 4 -5.97 -10.23 -4.78
CA GLU A 4 -4.80 -10.82 -4.14
C GLU A 4 -4.14 -9.84 -3.16
N ILE A 5 -4.09 -8.56 -3.52
CA ILE A 5 -3.58 -7.49 -2.64
C ILE A 5 -4.39 -7.40 -1.35
N LEU A 6 -5.72 -7.50 -1.45
CA LEU A 6 -6.62 -7.46 -0.29
C LEU A 6 -6.42 -8.67 0.64
N ILE A 7 -6.21 -9.86 0.09
CA ILE A 7 -5.94 -11.07 0.86
C ILE A 7 -4.60 -10.97 1.59
N PHE A 8 -3.56 -10.48 0.91
CA PHE A 8 -2.25 -10.26 1.53
C PHE A 8 -2.29 -9.21 2.66
N ASP A 9 -3.02 -8.10 2.48
CA ASP A 9 -3.18 -7.08 3.51
C ASP A 9 -3.94 -7.61 4.74
N LEU A 10 -5.04 -8.36 4.53
CA LEU A 10 -5.78 -9.02 5.61
C LEU A 10 -4.90 -10.00 6.41
N LEU A 11 -4.07 -10.79 5.71
CA LEU A 11 -3.15 -11.73 6.34
C LEU A 11 -2.08 -11.03 7.18
N LEU A 12 -1.50 -9.94 6.66
CA LEU A 12 -0.47 -9.16 7.35
C LEU A 12 -1.03 -8.46 8.59
N ARG A 13 -2.21 -7.84 8.47
CA ARG A 13 -2.91 -7.22 9.61
C ARG A 13 -3.28 -8.23 10.68
N GLY A 14 -3.76 -9.41 10.28
CA GLY A 14 -4.08 -10.50 11.20
C GLY A 14 -2.84 -10.98 11.97
N LYS A 15 -1.71 -11.18 11.29
CA LYS A 15 -0.42 -11.53 11.93
C LYS A 15 0.04 -10.43 12.87
N PHE A 16 -0.03 -9.16 12.47
CA PHE A 16 0.37 -8.04 13.31
C PHE A 16 -0.45 -7.96 14.60
N LEU A 17 -1.78 -8.03 14.50
CA LEU A 17 -2.68 -8.00 15.65
C LEU A 17 -2.43 -9.18 16.61
N PHE A 18 -2.22 -10.37 16.05
CA PHE A 18 -1.89 -11.56 16.83
C PHE A 18 -0.58 -11.40 17.62
N TRP A 19 0.48 -10.93 16.96
CA TRP A 19 1.79 -10.70 17.60
C TRP A 19 1.75 -9.54 18.59
N SER A 20 1.03 -8.46 18.28
CA SER A 20 0.83 -7.33 19.20
C SER A 20 0.13 -7.77 20.48
N LYS A 21 -0.95 -8.57 20.37
CA LYS A 21 -1.68 -9.10 21.52
C LYS A 21 -0.86 -10.11 22.32
N ARG A 22 -0.02 -10.91 21.65
CA ARG A 22 0.92 -11.82 22.31
C ARG A 22 1.99 -11.05 23.08
N ALA A 23 2.58 -10.03 22.47
CA ALA A 23 3.60 -9.20 23.11
C ALA A 23 3.06 -8.46 24.34
N SER A 24 1.84 -7.92 24.27
CA SER A 24 1.20 -7.26 25.42
C SER A 24 0.76 -8.23 26.53
N SER A 25 0.47 -9.50 26.18
CA SER A 25 0.15 -10.54 27.15
C SER A 25 1.35 -11.12 27.89
N HIS A 26 2.58 -10.85 27.44
CA HIS A 26 3.80 -11.20 28.15
C HIS A 26 4.22 -9.97 28.95
N PRO A 27 3.81 -9.84 30.22
CA PRO A 27 4.23 -8.71 31.03
C PRO A 27 5.76 -8.74 31.19
N VAL A 28 6.39 -7.57 31.15
CA VAL A 28 7.82 -7.39 31.45
C VAL A 28 8.02 -7.56 32.97
N TYR A 29 7.69 -8.72 33.52
CA TYR A 29 8.12 -9.08 34.87
C TYR A 29 9.54 -9.65 34.74
N MET A 30 10.54 -8.88 35.18
CA MET A 30 11.70 -9.53 35.78
C MET A 30 11.15 -10.31 36.96
N SER A 31 11.23 -11.64 36.94
CA SER A 31 10.79 -12.47 38.05
C SER A 31 11.52 -11.99 39.31
N ASN A 32 10.84 -11.25 40.18
CA ASN A 32 11.43 -10.88 41.45
C ASN A 32 11.56 -12.18 42.26
N SER A 33 12.75 -12.43 42.79
CA SER A 33 13.09 -13.61 43.59
C SER A 33 12.16 -13.84 44.79
N ASN A 34 11.35 -12.85 45.16
CA ASN A 34 10.31 -12.97 46.18
C ASN A 34 9.15 -13.89 45.77
N ASP A 35 8.80 -14.01 44.48
CA ASP A 35 7.63 -14.80 44.03
C ASP A 35 7.85 -16.33 44.16
N VAL A 36 9.11 -16.78 44.13
CA VAL A 36 9.49 -18.20 44.28
C VAL A 36 9.44 -18.65 45.75
N CYS A 37 9.65 -17.72 46.69
CA CYS A 37 9.69 -18.00 48.12
C CYS A 37 8.29 -18.25 48.72
N TRP A 38 7.22 -17.73 48.12
CA TRP A 38 5.85 -17.89 48.66
C TRP A 38 5.30 -19.32 48.52
N LEU A 39 5.65 -20.04 47.44
CA LEU A 39 5.18 -21.42 47.24
C LEU A 39 5.92 -22.46 48.11
N PHE A 40 7.04 -22.05 48.72
CA PHE A 40 7.99 -22.94 49.38
C PHE A 40 8.31 -22.49 50.81
N VAL A 41 7.35 -21.85 51.50
CA VAL A 41 7.46 -21.57 52.95
C VAL A 41 7.51 -22.87 53.78
N ILE A 42 7.28 -24.04 53.17
CA ILE A 42 7.10 -25.33 53.88
C ILE A 42 8.26 -26.33 53.68
N VAL A 43 9.16 -26.17 52.69
CA VAL A 43 10.21 -27.16 52.44
C VAL A 43 11.58 -26.47 52.36
N SER A 44 12.46 -26.72 53.33
CA SER A 44 13.90 -26.40 53.36
C SER A 44 14.38 -25.11 52.62
N THR A 45 14.59 -24.04 53.39
CA THR A 45 15.23 -22.77 52.99
C THR A 45 16.55 -22.92 52.21
N VAL A 46 17.23 -24.07 52.34
CA VAL A 46 18.48 -24.40 51.64
C VAL A 46 18.27 -24.61 50.14
N LEU A 47 17.19 -25.28 49.73
CA LEU A 47 16.88 -25.57 48.31
C LEU A 47 16.51 -24.29 47.54
N CYS A 48 15.70 -23.43 48.16
CA CYS A 48 15.31 -22.15 47.56
C CYS A 48 16.53 -21.24 47.37
N ARG A 49 17.47 -21.22 48.33
CA ARG A 49 18.71 -20.45 48.24
C ARG A 49 19.65 -20.97 47.15
N PHE A 50 19.71 -22.29 46.98
CA PHE A 50 20.48 -22.93 45.91
C PHE A 50 19.91 -22.64 44.52
N LEU A 51 18.58 -22.69 44.37
CA LEU A 51 17.89 -22.38 43.12
C LEU A 51 18.05 -20.90 42.70
N ILE A 52 17.93 -19.96 43.65
CA ILE A 52 18.13 -18.52 43.37
C ILE A 52 19.58 -18.23 42.95
N MET A 53 20.55 -18.90 43.56
CA MET A 53 21.95 -18.77 43.19
C MET A 53 22.21 -19.32 41.78
N PHE A 54 21.54 -20.41 41.40
CA PHE A 54 21.66 -20.99 40.05
C PHE A 54 20.99 -20.13 38.96
N LEU A 55 19.80 -19.58 39.22
CA LEU A 55 19.07 -18.75 38.25
C LEU A 55 19.70 -17.38 38.03
N SER A 56 20.36 -16.80 39.04
CA SER A 56 21.03 -15.49 38.93
C SER A 56 22.25 -15.49 38.01
N GLY A 57 22.82 -16.66 37.70
CA GLY A 57 23.97 -16.82 36.80
C GLY A 57 23.62 -17.00 35.32
N ILE A 58 22.33 -17.09 34.98
CA ILE A 58 21.87 -17.33 33.61
C ILE A 58 21.59 -15.99 32.93
N GLU A 59 22.43 -15.61 31.96
CA GLU A 59 22.18 -14.45 31.11
C GLU A 59 21.11 -14.77 30.06
N ILE A 60 20.11 -13.90 29.94
CA ILE A 60 19.08 -14.02 28.90
C ILE A 60 19.73 -13.65 27.56
N PRO A 61 19.67 -14.52 26.53
CA PRO A 61 20.22 -14.19 25.23
C PRO A 61 19.51 -12.97 24.65
N LYS A 62 20.30 -11.95 24.30
CA LYS A 62 19.77 -10.73 23.68
C LYS A 62 19.35 -11.02 22.25
N PHE A 63 18.24 -10.44 21.84
CA PHE A 63 17.80 -10.49 20.45
C PHE A 63 18.81 -9.78 19.55
N VAL A 64 19.31 -10.49 18.53
CA VAL A 64 20.19 -9.92 17.50
C VAL A 64 19.31 -9.51 16.31
N ASP A 65 19.20 -8.22 16.09
CA ASP A 65 18.43 -7.67 14.99
C ASP A 65 19.16 -7.89 13.66
N THR A 66 18.62 -8.78 12.83
CA THR A 66 19.10 -9.09 11.48
C THR A 66 18.25 -8.43 10.39
N VAL A 67 17.09 -7.86 10.75
CA VAL A 67 16.08 -7.40 9.79
C VAL A 67 16.27 -5.94 9.41
N THR A 68 16.65 -5.08 10.35
CA THR A 68 16.88 -3.64 10.11
C THR A 68 17.85 -3.34 8.95
N PRO A 69 19.04 -3.97 8.83
CA PRO A 69 19.94 -3.69 7.71
C PRO A 69 19.42 -4.23 6.36
N GLN A 70 18.54 -5.23 6.36
CA GLN A 70 18.01 -5.83 5.14
C GLN A 70 16.90 -4.98 4.49
N TYR A 71 16.06 -4.33 5.29
CA TYR A 71 14.90 -3.60 4.80
C TYR A 71 15.13 -2.10 4.57
N LYS A 72 16.12 -1.49 5.23
CA LYS A 72 16.52 -0.09 4.99
C LYS A 72 16.74 0.24 3.50
N PRO A 73 17.61 -0.47 2.75
CA PRO A 73 17.85 -0.14 1.35
C PRO A 73 16.61 -0.36 0.45
N LYS A 74 15.74 -1.31 0.82
CA LYS A 74 14.48 -1.56 0.10
C LYS A 74 13.50 -0.40 0.30
N PHE A 75 13.44 0.15 1.51
CA PHE A 75 12.61 1.31 1.81
C PHE A 75 13.10 2.55 1.07
N ASP A 76 14.41 2.79 1.07
CA ASP A 76 15.01 3.93 0.36
C ASP A 76 14.77 3.85 -1.16
N ALA A 77 14.82 2.64 -1.75
CA ALA A 77 14.46 2.43 -3.16
C ALA A 77 12.99 2.77 -3.46
N LEU A 78 12.07 2.36 -2.60
CA LEU A 78 10.64 2.67 -2.74
C LEU A 78 10.36 4.17 -2.65
N LEU A 79 11.10 4.91 -1.81
CA LEU A 79 10.97 6.38 -1.72
C LEU A 79 11.37 7.08 -3.02
N VAL A 80 12.33 6.54 -3.77
CA VAL A 80 12.72 7.09 -5.08
C VAL A 80 11.63 6.81 -6.11
N GLU A 81 11.12 5.58 -6.16
CA GLU A 81 10.03 5.18 -7.07
C GLU A 81 8.76 6.01 -6.85
N LEU A 82 8.40 6.26 -5.58
CA LEU A 82 7.26 7.10 -5.22
C LEU A 82 7.40 8.54 -5.73
N LYS A 83 8.60 9.14 -5.62
CA LYS A 83 8.84 10.50 -6.13
C LYS A 83 8.73 10.57 -7.66
N GLU A 84 9.20 9.55 -8.37
CA GLU A 84 9.06 9.49 -9.82
C GLU A 84 7.59 9.28 -10.25
N ALA A 85 6.85 8.43 -9.55
CA ALA A 85 5.43 8.19 -9.79
C ALA A 85 4.59 9.44 -9.53
N GLU A 86 4.87 10.18 -8.46
CA GLU A 86 4.22 11.45 -8.14
C GLU A 86 4.46 12.48 -9.26
N GLN A 87 5.70 12.65 -9.71
CA GLN A 87 6.02 13.56 -10.81
C GLN A 87 5.35 13.19 -12.13
N LYS A 88 5.26 11.89 -12.45
CA LYS A 88 4.53 11.41 -13.64
C LYS A 88 3.04 11.70 -13.52
N SER A 89 2.44 11.39 -12.37
CA SER A 89 1.01 11.64 -12.12
C SER A 89 0.66 13.12 -12.22
N LEU A 90 1.50 14.02 -11.71
CA LEU A 90 1.28 15.47 -11.83
C LEU A 90 1.28 15.93 -13.30
N LYS A 91 2.22 15.44 -14.11
CA LYS A 91 2.29 15.77 -15.54
C LYS A 91 1.11 15.19 -16.33
N GLU A 92 0.67 13.99 -15.99
CA GLU A 92 -0.50 13.37 -16.61
C GLU A 92 -1.79 14.12 -16.28
N SER A 93 -1.97 14.54 -15.02
CA SER A 93 -3.11 15.36 -14.62
C SER A 93 -3.13 16.72 -15.33
N GLU A 94 -1.99 17.41 -15.46
CA GLU A 94 -1.92 18.69 -16.19
C GLU A 94 -2.30 18.53 -17.68
N ARG A 95 -1.88 17.42 -18.32
CA ARG A 95 -2.26 17.11 -19.69
C ARG A 95 -3.76 16.81 -19.81
N LEU A 96 -4.29 16.01 -18.90
CA LEU A 96 -5.71 15.65 -18.85
C LEU A 96 -6.60 16.89 -18.61
N GLU A 97 -6.17 17.85 -17.79
CA GLU A 97 -6.90 19.09 -17.59
C GLU A 97 -7.02 19.93 -18.87
N LYS A 98 -5.96 19.96 -19.70
CA LYS A 98 -6.00 20.62 -21.02
C LYS A 98 -6.94 19.90 -21.99
N GLU A 99 -6.85 18.57 -22.07
CA GLU A 99 -7.74 17.76 -22.92
C GLU A 99 -9.21 17.92 -22.51
N VAL A 100 -9.51 17.99 -21.21
CA VAL A 100 -10.88 18.21 -20.72
C VAL A 100 -11.39 19.60 -21.05
N ALA A 101 -10.54 20.64 -20.93
CA ALA A 101 -10.91 22.00 -21.31
C ALA A 101 -11.23 22.10 -22.81
N ASP A 102 -10.38 21.52 -23.67
CA ASP A 102 -10.58 21.50 -25.13
C ASP A 102 -11.86 20.73 -25.50
N VAL A 103 -12.09 19.56 -24.90
CA VAL A 103 -13.31 18.77 -25.13
C VAL A 103 -14.57 19.51 -24.67
N GLN A 104 -14.52 20.22 -23.54
CA GLN A 104 -15.65 21.02 -23.08
C GLN A 104 -15.92 22.22 -23.98
N GLU A 105 -14.88 22.88 -24.49
CA GLU A 105 -15.02 23.98 -25.46
C GLU A 105 -15.58 23.46 -26.79
N LEU A 106 -15.05 22.36 -27.31
CA LEU A 106 -15.55 21.71 -28.53
C LEU A 106 -16.99 21.25 -28.36
N LYS A 107 -17.38 20.69 -27.20
CA LYS A 107 -18.77 20.30 -26.92
C LYS A 107 -19.71 21.51 -26.92
N LYS A 108 -19.28 22.64 -26.35
CA LYS A 108 -20.05 23.90 -26.36
C LYS A 108 -20.19 24.43 -27.79
N LYS A 109 -19.10 24.47 -28.55
CA LYS A 109 -19.10 24.89 -29.96
C LYS A 109 -19.98 23.99 -30.82
N LEU A 110 -19.86 22.67 -30.70
CA LEU A 110 -20.66 21.70 -31.46
C LEU A 110 -22.15 21.74 -31.10
N SER A 111 -22.50 22.04 -29.84
CA SER A 111 -23.89 22.24 -29.43
C SER A 111 -24.54 23.47 -30.06
N THR A 112 -23.75 24.42 -30.56
CA THR A 112 -24.25 25.68 -31.16
C THR A 112 -23.90 25.85 -32.63
N MET A 113 -22.96 25.06 -33.18
CA MET A 113 -22.56 25.11 -34.59
C MET A 113 -23.60 24.39 -35.46
N THR A 114 -23.92 24.99 -36.59
CA THR A 114 -24.68 24.33 -37.66
C THR A 114 -23.80 23.29 -38.37
N ALA A 115 -24.43 22.27 -38.98
CA ALA A 115 -23.72 21.16 -39.61
C ALA A 115 -22.77 21.64 -40.73
N GLU A 116 -23.13 22.72 -41.42
CA GLU A 116 -22.34 23.30 -42.51
C GLU A 116 -20.97 23.82 -42.04
N GLU A 117 -20.90 24.53 -40.90
CA GLU A 117 -19.64 25.05 -40.36
C GLU A 117 -18.71 23.92 -39.87
N TYR A 118 -19.29 22.78 -39.48
CA TYR A 118 -18.54 21.59 -39.07
C TYR A 118 -17.90 20.87 -40.27
N PHE A 119 -18.62 20.78 -41.40
CA PHE A 119 -18.11 20.23 -42.65
C PHE A 119 -17.07 21.14 -43.34
N GLU A 120 -17.12 22.45 -43.11
CA GLU A 120 -16.08 23.38 -43.59
C GLU A 120 -14.74 23.18 -42.85
N LYS A 121 -14.78 22.88 -41.55
CA LYS A 121 -13.56 22.63 -40.74
C LYS A 121 -12.99 21.23 -40.94
N HIS A 122 -13.82 20.25 -41.34
CA HIS A 122 -13.40 18.87 -41.61
C HIS A 122 -13.77 18.42 -43.04
N PRO A 123 -13.05 18.89 -44.07
CA PRO A 123 -13.31 18.52 -45.46
C PRO A 123 -13.08 17.02 -45.75
N GLU A 124 -12.28 16.35 -44.92
CA GLU A 124 -12.03 14.91 -44.96
C GLU A 124 -13.28 14.08 -44.65
N LEU A 125 -14.13 14.55 -43.73
CA LEU A 125 -15.40 13.90 -43.37
C LEU A 125 -16.42 14.08 -44.48
N LYS A 126 -16.51 15.31 -45.03
CA LYS A 126 -17.38 15.60 -46.17
C LYS A 126 -17.06 14.70 -47.38
N LYS A 127 -15.78 14.55 -47.70
CA LYS A 127 -15.34 13.68 -48.80
C LYS A 127 -15.71 12.21 -48.57
N LYS A 128 -15.58 11.70 -47.35
CA LYS A 128 -15.99 10.32 -47.02
C LYS A 128 -17.50 10.11 -47.19
N PHE A 129 -18.31 11.04 -46.69
CA PHE A 129 -19.76 10.98 -46.91
C PHE A 129 -20.12 11.05 -48.39
N ASP A 130 -19.49 11.95 -49.16
CA ASP A 130 -19.71 12.07 -50.61
C ASP A 130 -19.29 10.80 -51.36
N ASP A 131 -18.22 10.12 -50.93
CA ASP A 131 -17.73 8.87 -51.53
C ASP A 131 -18.60 7.66 -51.13
N GLU A 132 -19.14 7.62 -49.90
CA GLU A 132 -20.09 6.58 -49.45
C GLU A 132 -21.45 6.72 -50.13
N ILE A 133 -21.95 7.95 -50.29
CA ILE A 133 -23.17 8.28 -51.05
C ILE A 133 -22.98 7.88 -52.52
N ARG A 134 -21.81 8.18 -53.11
CA ARG A 134 -21.51 7.82 -54.51
C ARG A 134 -21.40 6.31 -54.73
N ASN A 135 -21.02 5.55 -53.70
CA ASN A 135 -20.89 4.09 -53.78
C ASN A 135 -22.13 3.34 -53.24
N ASP A 136 -23.24 4.04 -52.96
CA ASP A 136 -24.49 3.47 -52.41
C ASP A 136 -24.29 2.64 -51.11
N TYR A 137 -23.25 2.91 -50.33
CA TYR A 137 -22.99 2.24 -49.05
C TYR A 137 -23.81 2.88 -47.93
N TRP A 138 -25.06 2.45 -47.80
CA TRP A 138 -25.98 2.92 -46.74
C TRP A 138 -26.02 2.01 -45.50
N GLY A 139 -25.16 0.99 -45.43
CA GLY A 139 -24.98 0.16 -44.22
C GLY A 139 -26.10 -0.85 -43.93
N TYR A 140 -26.59 -1.55 -44.96
CA TYR A 140 -27.44 -2.74 -44.79
C TYR A 140 -26.63 -3.99 -44.43
#